data_AF-A0A7C6UVD7-F1
#
_entry.id   AF-A0A7C6UVD7-F1
#
_cell.length_a   1.000
_cell.length_b   1.000
_cell.length_c   1.000
_cell.angle_alpha   90.00
_cell.angle_beta   90.00
_cell.angle_gamma   90.00
#
_symmetry.space_group_name_H-M   'P 1'
#
loop_
_entity.id
_entity.type
_entity.pdbx_description
1 polymer ?
#
loop_
_entity_poly.entity_id
_entity_poly.type
_entity_poly.pdbx_seq_one_letter_code
_entity_poly.pdbx_strand_id
1 'polypeptide(L)'
;MSIYNNNKLWEGHRVILPEFREKVIYKCRDCRYHILIQGKEELRQGCIEKYKELWSRPPEKIEVLVLLKLVGEEGLQEILSRANPEAQSCGYFRRKLPPNNIRTPQGG
;
A
#
# COMPACT_ATOMS: atom_id res chain seq x y z
N MET A 1 -36.66 18.55 0.11
CA MET A 1 -37.24 17.33 0.71
C MET A 1 -36.44 16.13 0.23
N SER A 2 -35.65 15.50 1.09
CA SER A 2 -34.75 14.39 0.75
C SER A 2 -35.50 13.07 0.62
N ILE A 3 -35.51 12.49 -0.58
CA ILE A 3 -36.16 11.21 -0.92
C ILE A 3 -35.15 10.06 -0.74
N TYR A 4 -34.61 9.90 0.47
CA TYR A 4 -33.74 8.77 0.78
C TYR A 4 -34.33 7.97 1.92
N ASN A 5 -35.52 7.42 1.67
CA ASN A 5 -36.13 6.45 2.56
C ASN A 5 -36.19 5.10 1.84
N ASN A 6 -35.54 4.09 2.44
CA ASN A 6 -35.64 2.67 2.09
C ASN A 6 -35.25 2.24 0.67
N ASN A 7 -33.95 2.13 0.39
CA ASN A 7 -33.49 1.25 -0.68
C ASN A 7 -32.73 0.05 -0.08
N LYS A 8 -33.46 -1.06 0.15
CA LYS A 8 -32.94 -2.38 0.49
C LYS A 8 -32.25 -3.09 -0.70
N LEU A 9 -31.71 -2.34 -1.65
CA LEU A 9 -31.02 -2.85 -2.86
C LEU A 9 -29.50 -2.73 -2.79
N TRP A 10 -28.95 -2.14 -1.71
CA TRP A 10 -27.53 -1.83 -1.58
C TRP A 10 -26.73 -2.83 -0.71
N GLU A 11 -27.34 -3.93 -0.26
CA GLU A 11 -26.67 -4.91 0.62
C GLU A 11 -25.77 -5.91 -0.12
N GLY A 12 -25.90 -6.06 -1.45
CA GLY A 12 -25.23 -7.16 -2.19
C GLY A 12 -24.35 -6.78 -3.37
N HIS A 13 -24.53 -5.60 -3.97
CA HIS A 13 -23.80 -5.22 -5.18
C HIS A 13 -22.88 -4.04 -4.88
N ARG A 14 -21.57 -4.32 -4.80
CA ARG A 14 -20.51 -3.31 -4.83
C ARG A 14 -20.60 -2.55 -6.15
N VAL A 15 -21.43 -1.52 -6.21
CA VAL A 15 -21.44 -0.54 -7.28
C VAL A 15 -20.13 0.25 -7.16
N ILE A 16 -19.10 -0.24 -7.85
CA ILE A 16 -17.82 0.44 -7.97
C ILE A 16 -18.07 1.64 -8.88
N LEU A 17 -18.11 2.83 -8.28
CA LEU A 17 -18.13 4.09 -9.01
C LEU A 17 -16.98 4.12 -10.04
N PRO A 18 -17.19 4.64 -11.27
CA PRO A 18 -16.15 4.71 -12.30
C PRO A 18 -14.87 5.39 -11.80
N GLU A 19 -15.00 6.38 -10.92
CA GLU A 19 -13.92 7.13 -10.27
C GLU A 19 -13.09 6.29 -9.27
N PHE A 20 -13.61 5.13 -8.88
CA PHE A 20 -12.92 4.15 -8.02
C PHE A 20 -12.34 2.98 -8.81
N ARG A 21 -12.60 2.85 -10.13
CA ARG A 21 -12.10 1.72 -10.94
C ARG A 21 -10.59 1.53 -10.82
N GLU A 22 -9.81 2.60 -10.84
CA GLU A 22 -8.35 2.50 -10.65
C GLU A 22 -7.97 1.92 -9.28
N LYS A 23 -8.69 2.27 -8.21
CA LYS A 23 -8.44 1.73 -6.85
C LYS A 23 -8.83 0.25 -6.70
N VAL A 24 -9.70 -0.27 -7.57
CA VAL A 24 -10.07 -1.69 -7.59
C VAL A 24 -9.11 -2.53 -8.43
N ILE A 25 -8.43 -1.92 -9.39
CA ILE A 25 -7.48 -2.60 -10.28
C ILE A 25 -6.13 -2.87 -9.57
N TYR A 26 -5.72 -1.97 -8.66
CA TYR A 26 -4.42 -2.10 -8.00
C TYR A 26 -4.49 -2.88 -6.68
N LYS A 27 -3.46 -3.71 -6.46
CA LYS A 27 -3.30 -4.52 -5.27
C LYS A 27 -2.39 -3.81 -4.26
N CYS A 28 -2.42 -4.23 -3.00
CA CYS A 28 -1.54 -3.67 -1.96
C CYS A 28 -0.05 -3.77 -2.34
N ARG A 29 0.36 -4.81 -3.10
CA ARG A 29 1.73 -4.98 -3.60
C ARG A 29 2.23 -3.81 -4.46
N ASP A 30 1.32 -3.11 -5.14
CA ASP A 30 1.62 -1.98 -6.02
C ASP A 30 1.75 -0.65 -5.24
N CYS A 31 1.52 -0.70 -3.92
CA CYS A 31 1.62 0.45 -3.03
C CYS A 31 3.09 0.76 -2.69
N ARG A 32 3.47 2.04 -2.65
CA ARG A 32 4.80 2.47 -2.21
C ARG A 32 5.13 2.05 -0.78
N TYR A 33 4.12 1.88 0.07
CA TYR A 33 4.31 1.45 1.46
C TYR A 33 4.42 -0.07 1.60
N HIS A 34 4.25 -0.81 0.51
CA HIS A 34 4.51 -2.24 0.45
C HIS A 34 5.99 -2.49 0.18
N ILE A 35 6.62 -3.14 1.16
CA ILE A 35 8.05 -3.41 1.17
C ILE A 35 8.31 -4.90 1.32
N LEU A 36 9.45 -5.35 0.83
CA LEU A 36 9.97 -6.70 1.07
C LEU A 36 10.88 -6.66 2.29
N ILE A 37 10.56 -7.47 3.29
CA ILE A 37 11.33 -7.65 4.50
C ILE A 37 12.21 -8.89 4.29
N GLN A 38 13.51 -8.66 4.20
CA GLN A 38 14.51 -9.72 4.10
C GLN A 38 14.86 -10.20 5.51
N GLY A 39 14.37 -11.39 5.84
CA GLY A 39 14.85 -12.18 6.96
C GLY A 39 16.15 -12.90 6.63
N LYS A 40 16.61 -13.74 7.57
CA LYS A 40 17.84 -14.51 7.42
C LYS A 40 17.74 -15.56 6.31
N GLU A 41 16.57 -16.19 6.18
CA GLU A 41 16.31 -17.28 5.22
C GLU A 41 15.01 -17.07 4.42
N GLU A 42 14.22 -16.05 4.77
CA GLU A 42 12.88 -15.82 4.19
C GLU A 42 12.69 -14.37 3.75
N LEU A 43 11.95 -14.20 2.65
CA LEU A 43 11.47 -12.90 2.20
C LEU A 43 9.99 -12.80 2.53
N ARG A 44 9.65 -11.90 3.45
CA ARG A 44 8.27 -11.57 3.77
C ARG A 44 7.88 -10.24 3.18
N GLN A 45 6.58 -10.02 3.09
CA GLN A 45 6.03 -8.73 2.69
C GLN A 45 5.57 -7.97 3.91
N GLY A 46 5.70 -6.64 3.86
CA GLY A 46 5.38 -5.74 4.94
C GLY A 46 4.61 -4.52 4.45
N CYS A 47 3.63 -4.06 5.23
CA CYS A 47 2.99 -2.75 5.02
C CYS A 47 3.47 -1.75 6.08
N ILE A 48 4.27 -0.77 5.67
CA ILE A 48 4.81 0.27 6.58
C ILE A 48 4.03 1.58 6.55
N GLU A 49 2.77 1.54 6.12
CA GLU A 49 1.89 2.72 6.03
C GLU A 49 1.82 3.49 7.37
N LYS A 50 1.67 2.78 8.48
CA LYS A 50 1.60 3.37 9.83
C LYS A 50 2.90 4.08 10.22
N TYR A 51 4.02 3.67 9.62
CA TYR A 51 5.36 4.20 9.83
C TYR A 51 5.82 5.10 8.69
N LYS A 52 4.90 5.63 7.88
CA LYS A 52 5.21 6.54 6.76
C LYS A 52 6.05 7.76 7.18
N GLU A 53 5.94 8.18 8.44
CA GLU A 53 6.69 9.32 8.98
C GLU A 53 8.17 8.99 9.18
N LEU A 54 8.51 7.72 9.41
CA LEU A 54 9.89 7.24 9.46
C LEU A 54 10.54 7.19 8.07
N TRP A 55 9.75 7.24 6.99
CA TRP A 55 10.21 7.00 5.63
C TRP A 55 9.65 8.04 4.65
N SER A 56 10.42 9.09 4.37
CA SER A 56 10.08 10.01 3.27
C SER A 56 10.00 9.26 1.93
N ARG A 57 10.88 8.27 1.72
CA ARG A 57 10.82 7.33 0.60
C ARG A 57 11.08 5.91 1.12
N PRO A 58 10.03 5.07 1.24
CA PRO A 58 10.20 3.69 1.67
C PRO A 58 11.03 2.90 0.65
N PRO A 59 12.01 2.10 1.10
CA PRO A 59 12.79 1.24 0.22
C PRO A 59 11.92 0.07 -0.26
N GLU A 60 12.18 -0.45 -1.45
CA GLU A 60 11.45 -1.62 -1.94
C GLU A 60 11.76 -2.89 -1.14
N LYS A 61 12.96 -2.95 -0.56
CA LYS A 61 13.46 -4.07 0.24
C LYS A 61 14.23 -3.53 1.45
N ILE A 62 14.01 -4.12 2.63
CA ILE A 62 14.72 -3.78 3.86
C ILE A 62 15.07 -5.05 4.64
N GLU A 63 16.20 -5.05 5.34
CA GLU A 63 16.53 -6.13 6.27
C GLU A 63 15.68 -6.07 7.54
N VAL A 64 15.26 -7.25 8.01
CA VAL A 64 14.43 -7.37 9.22
C VAL A 64 15.11 -6.74 10.44
N LEU A 65 16.44 -6.83 10.55
CA LEU A 65 17.21 -6.25 11.66
C LEU A 65 17.14 -4.72 11.68
N VAL A 66 17.17 -4.09 10.50
CA VAL A 66 17.04 -2.63 10.37
C VAL A 66 15.61 -2.22 10.71
N LEU A 67 14.63 -2.97 10.22
CA LEU A 67 13.22 -2.70 10.50
C LEU A 67 12.91 -2.84 11.99
N LEU A 68 13.40 -3.91 12.64
CA LEU A 68 13.25 -4.15 14.07
C LEU A 68 13.85 -3.00 14.91
N LYS A 69 15.01 -2.45 14.50
CA LYS A 69 15.62 -1.29 15.17
C LYS A 69 14.80 0.00 15.03
N LEU A 70 14.04 0.15 13.94
CA LEU A 70 13.28 1.37 13.65
C LEU A 70 11.88 1.38 14.29
N VAL A 71 11.20 0.22 14.27
CA VAL A 71 9.79 0.12 14.69
C VAL A 71 9.57 -0.74 15.93
N GLY A 72 10.61 -1.43 16.40
CA GLY A 72 10.51 -2.43 17.48
C GLY A 72 9.89 -3.76 17.02
N GLU A 73 9.78 -4.71 17.95
CA GLU A 73 9.19 -6.02 17.70
C GLU A 73 7.68 -5.92 17.42
N GLU A 74 6.96 -5.13 18.22
CA GLU A 74 5.52 -4.90 18.06
C GLU A 74 5.19 -4.28 16.69
N GLY A 75 5.99 -3.30 16.28
CA GLY A 75 5.83 -2.67 14.97
C GLY A 75 6.12 -3.62 13.82
N LEU A 76 7.14 -4.47 13.95
CA LEU A 76 7.43 -5.50 12.95
C LEU A 76 6.26 -6.48 12.79
N GLN A 77 5.69 -6.97 13.89
CA GLN A 77 4.53 -7.86 13.82
C GLN A 77 3.33 -7.19 13.16
N GLU A 78 3.07 -5.92 13.47
CA GLU A 78 1.96 -5.19 12.86
C GLU A 78 2.16 -4.98 11.34
N ILE A 79 3.39 -4.67 10.92
CA ILE A 79 3.76 -4.53 9.50
C ILE A 79 3.54 -5.83 8.74
N LEU A 80 3.92 -6.96 9.35
CA LEU A 80 3.73 -8.30 8.76
C LEU A 80 2.25 -8.71 8.73
N SER A 81 1.50 -8.42 9.78
CA SER A 81 0.07 -8.76 9.90
C SER A 81 -0.81 -8.00 8.89
N ARG A 82 -0.45 -6.74 8.58
CA ARG A 82 -1.18 -5.90 7.61
C ARG A 82 -0.75 -6.10 6.16
N ALA A 83 0.29 -6.90 5.91
CA ALA A 83 0.79 -7.15 4.57
C ALA A 83 -0.01 -8.26 3.88
N ASN A 84 -0.97 -7.86 3.04
CA ASN A 84 -1.62 -8.79 2.14
C ASN A 84 -1.43 -8.33 0.67
N PRO A 85 -0.54 -8.98 -0.11
CA PRO A 85 -0.27 -8.60 -1.50
C PRO A 85 -1.46 -8.76 -2.42
N GLU A 86 -2.38 -9.65 -2.09
CA GLU A 86 -3.52 -10.01 -2.93
C GLU A 86 -4.76 -9.21 -2.58
N ALA A 87 -4.77 -8.59 -1.39
CA ALA A 87 -5.82 -7.67 -0.99
C ALA A 87 -5.87 -6.45 -1.92
N GLN A 88 -7.08 -5.96 -2.12
CA GLN A 88 -7.35 -4.71 -2.80
C GLN A 88 -6.62 -3.55 -2.09
N SER A 89 -6.22 -2.54 -2.86
CA SER A 89 -5.51 -1.39 -2.35
C SER A 89 -6.21 -0.75 -1.12
N CYS A 90 -5.44 -0.45 -0.07
CA CYS A 90 -5.97 0.17 1.15
C CYS A 90 -6.35 1.64 0.93
N GLY A 91 -7.06 2.23 1.89
CA GLY A 91 -7.44 3.65 1.85
C GLY A 91 -6.27 4.64 1.75
N TYR A 92 -5.05 4.22 2.09
CA TYR A 92 -3.82 5.03 2.00
C TYR A 92 -2.93 4.63 0.83
N PHE A 93 -3.47 3.87 -0.13
CA PHE A 93 -2.72 3.45 -1.30
C PHE A 93 -2.09 4.63 -2.02
N ARG A 94 -0.79 4.52 -2.25
CA ARG A 94 -0.03 5.42 -3.13
C ARG A 94 0.75 4.55 -4.09
N ARG A 95 0.51 4.71 -5.38
CA ARG A 95 1.19 3.93 -6.43
C ARG A 95 2.72 4.10 -6.30
N LYS A 96 3.46 2.99 -6.40
CA LYS A 96 4.91 3.07 -6.67
C LYS A 96 5.10 3.81 -8.00
N LEU A 97 5.75 4.97 -7.97
CA LEU A 97 6.22 5.57 -9.21
C LEU A 97 7.24 4.59 -9.81
N PRO A 98 7.15 4.25 -11.11
CA PRO A 98 8.21 3.49 -11.74
C PRO A 98 9.54 4.25 -11.55
N PRO A 99 10.69 3.56 -11.44
CA PRO A 99 11.98 4.25 -11.45
C PRO A 99 11.99 5.14 -12.69
N ASN A 100 12.13 6.45 -12.45
CA ASN A 100 12.21 7.44 -13.49
C ASN A 100 13.40 7.06 -14.36
N ASN A 101 13.16 6.42 -15.51
CA ASN A 101 14.16 6.33 -16.55
C ASN A 101 14.47 7.76 -16.94
N ILE A 102 15.63 8.19 -16.51
CA ILE A 102 16.11 9.56 -16.63
C ILE A 102 16.18 9.91 -18.12
N ARG A 103 15.76 11.15 -18.43
CA ARG A 103 16.11 12.01 -19.59
C ARG A 103 15.22 11.94 -20.83
N THR A 104 14.65 13.08 -21.17
CA THR A 104 14.95 13.80 -22.43
C THR A 104 14.54 15.29 -22.30
N PRO A 105 15.10 16.19 -23.12
CA PRO A 105 15.77 17.41 -22.67
C PRO A 105 14.86 18.65 -22.65
N GLN A 106 15.36 19.70 -22.01
CA GLN A 106 14.89 21.07 -22.20
C GLN A 106 14.89 21.38 -23.72
N GLY A 107 13.71 21.70 -24.26
CA GLY A 107 13.58 22.32 -25.58
C GLY A 107 13.49 23.83 -25.39
N GLY A 108 14.53 24.53 -25.83
CA GLY A 108 14.54 25.99 -26.00
C GLY A 108 14.00 26.41 -27.36
#